data_AF-A0A369AP72-F1
#
_entry.id   AF-A0A369AP72-F1
#
_cell.length_a   1.000
_cell.length_b   1.000
_cell.length_c   1.000
_cell.angle_alpha   90.00
_cell.angle_beta   90.00
_cell.angle_gamma   90.00
#
_symmetry.space_group_name_H-M   'P 1'
#
loop_
_entity.id
_entity.type
_entity.pdbx_description
1 polymer ?
#
loop_
_entity_poly.entity_id
_entity_poly.type
_entity_poly.pdbx_seq_one_letter_code
_entity_poly.pdbx_strand_id
1 'polypeptide(L)'
;MEFKLMLFKGTDSIKFGMTSLEIQVLLNTAPILFKKTEFDIYETEEYNEICHVFYERGQNNSLVCAAFEFFRPSQVFLEGIPLIGEKTHKAEDLFKTMFDDCISDSSGSSSKKYGISFYSSDKKVESVYVARKGYCTEQEEYYKEAFDEKYSSGEDLKDPTVRKRLCPSCMDIIDAKEGTLCPKCNVLML
;
A
#
# COMPACT_ATOMS: atom_id res chain seq x y z
N MET A 1 -12.72 -14.73 -1.13
CA MET A 1 -11.69 -15.80 -1.25
C MET A 1 -10.83 -15.77 0.00
N GLU A 2 -10.20 -16.89 0.36
CA GLU A 2 -9.27 -16.96 1.49
C GLU A 2 -7.82 -16.88 1.02
N PHE A 3 -7.00 -16.11 1.71
CA PHE A 3 -5.57 -15.95 1.44
C PHE A 3 -4.76 -16.03 2.73
N LYS A 4 -3.75 -16.90 2.76
CA LYS A 4 -2.80 -17.00 3.88
C LYS A 4 -1.53 -16.25 3.51
N LEU A 5 -1.23 -15.18 4.23
CA LEU A 5 -0.05 -14.38 3.98
C LEU A 5 1.22 -15.17 4.27
N MET A 6 2.15 -15.11 3.33
CA MET A 6 3.50 -15.63 3.45
C MET A 6 4.46 -14.48 3.21
N LEU A 7 5.01 -13.89 4.28
CA LEU A 7 5.86 -12.70 4.20
C LEU A 7 6.97 -12.88 3.17
N PHE A 8 7.18 -11.85 2.35
CA PHE A 8 8.12 -11.81 1.23
C PHE A 8 7.87 -12.82 0.09
N LYS A 9 6.81 -13.63 0.16
CA LYS A 9 6.44 -14.63 -0.87
C LYS A 9 5.08 -14.38 -1.51
N GLY A 10 4.19 -13.63 -0.85
CA GLY A 10 2.85 -13.30 -1.30
C GLY A 10 1.81 -13.95 -0.39
N THR A 11 0.95 -14.78 -0.98
CA THR A 11 -0.05 -15.59 -0.28
C THR A 11 0.24 -17.08 -0.49
N ASP A 12 -0.60 -17.98 0.01
CA ASP A 12 -0.56 -19.40 -0.32
C ASP A 12 -0.88 -19.68 -1.79
N SER A 13 -1.75 -18.90 -2.43
CA SER A 13 -2.15 -19.08 -3.84
C SER A 13 -1.41 -18.17 -4.82
N ILE A 14 -1.39 -16.86 -4.57
CA ILE A 14 -0.78 -15.85 -5.45
C ILE A 14 0.59 -15.45 -4.89
N LYS A 15 1.63 -15.54 -5.71
CA LYS A 15 3.02 -15.27 -5.30
C LYS A 15 3.54 -13.98 -5.90
N PHE A 16 4.47 -13.33 -5.19
CA PHE A 16 5.28 -12.29 -5.82
C PHE A 16 6.10 -12.87 -6.98
N GLY A 17 6.36 -12.06 -8.00
CA GLY A 17 7.01 -12.51 -9.23
C GLY A 17 6.06 -13.08 -10.28
N MET A 18 4.78 -13.34 -9.95
CA MET A 18 3.78 -13.76 -10.94
C MET A 18 3.45 -12.62 -11.91
N THR A 19 3.22 -12.97 -13.16
CA THR A 19 2.71 -12.08 -14.21
C THR A 19 1.21 -11.83 -14.05
N SER A 20 0.71 -10.77 -14.68
CA SER A 20 -0.74 -10.49 -14.76
C SER A 20 -1.55 -11.70 -15.25
N LEU A 21 -1.11 -12.36 -16.32
CA LEU A 21 -1.83 -13.51 -16.87
C LEU A 21 -1.94 -14.68 -15.88
N GLU A 22 -0.87 -14.97 -15.12
CA GLU A 22 -0.89 -16.02 -14.10
C GLU A 22 -1.88 -15.68 -12.99
N ILE A 23 -1.96 -14.41 -12.57
CA ILE A 23 -2.89 -13.95 -11.53
C ILE A 23 -4.34 -14.01 -12.04
N GLN A 24 -4.60 -13.57 -13.27
CA GLN A 24 -5.91 -13.66 -13.91
C GLN A 24 -6.43 -15.10 -13.97
N VAL A 25 -5.56 -16.06 -14.31
CA VAL A 25 -5.90 -17.48 -14.33
C VAL A 25 -6.26 -17.99 -12.93
N LEU A 26 -5.52 -17.58 -11.89
CA LEU A 26 -5.78 -18.00 -10.51
C LEU A 26 -7.06 -17.39 -9.93
N LEU A 27 -7.33 -16.12 -10.23
CA LEU A 27 -8.52 -15.41 -9.76
C LEU A 27 -9.75 -15.63 -10.65
N ASN A 28 -9.55 -16.25 -11.82
CA ASN A 28 -10.57 -16.49 -12.83
C ASN A 28 -11.39 -15.22 -13.16
N THR A 29 -10.69 -14.09 -13.27
CA THR A 29 -11.30 -12.80 -13.61
C THR A 29 -10.26 -11.89 -14.26
N ALA A 30 -10.73 -11.02 -15.15
CA ALA A 30 -9.91 -9.94 -15.72
C ALA A 30 -9.88 -8.74 -14.77
N PRO A 31 -8.77 -7.97 -14.72
CA PRO A 31 -8.66 -6.81 -13.88
C PRO A 31 -9.18 -5.53 -14.56
N ILE A 32 -9.49 -4.53 -13.76
CA ILE A 32 -9.59 -3.13 -14.17
C ILE A 32 -8.23 -2.46 -13.93
N LEU A 33 -7.78 -1.65 -14.89
CA LEU A 33 -6.49 -0.96 -14.82
C LEU A 33 -6.67 0.48 -14.37
N PHE A 34 -5.85 0.94 -13.44
CA PHE A 34 -5.81 2.34 -13.01
C PHE A 34 -4.44 2.71 -12.43
N LYS A 35 -4.13 4.00 -12.34
CA LYS A 35 -2.99 4.48 -11.54
C LYS A 35 -3.48 4.91 -10.17
N LYS A 36 -2.86 4.42 -9.10
CA LYS A 36 -3.19 4.79 -7.72
C LYS A 36 -2.72 6.21 -7.41
N THR A 37 -1.59 6.60 -8.00
CA THR A 37 -1.07 7.98 -7.96
C THR A 37 -0.63 8.42 -9.35
N GLU A 38 -0.52 9.73 -9.56
CA GLU A 38 0.00 10.25 -10.84
C GLU A 38 1.47 9.89 -11.10
N PHE A 39 2.22 9.52 -10.05
CA PHE A 39 3.62 9.13 -10.15
C PHE A 39 3.81 7.65 -10.48
N ASP A 40 2.76 6.82 -10.42
CA ASP A 40 2.92 5.39 -10.62
C ASP A 40 3.50 5.10 -12.02
N ILE A 41 4.60 4.34 -12.06
CA ILE A 41 5.25 3.92 -13.32
C ILE A 41 4.31 2.98 -14.10
N TYR A 42 3.68 2.04 -13.38
CA TYR A 42 2.85 0.98 -13.94
C TYR A 42 1.41 1.13 -13.46
N GLU A 43 0.47 0.62 -14.25
CA GLU A 43 -0.92 0.50 -13.81
C GLU A 43 -1.03 -0.54 -12.68
N THR A 44 -1.94 -0.27 -11.76
CA THR A 44 -2.44 -1.19 -10.76
C THR A 44 -3.59 -1.98 -11.35
N GLU A 45 -3.64 -3.28 -11.06
CA GLU A 45 -4.74 -4.14 -11.44
C GLU A 45 -5.72 -4.32 -10.28
N GLU A 46 -6.98 -3.98 -10.49
CA GLU A 46 -8.09 -4.20 -9.55
C GLU A 46 -8.89 -5.43 -9.94
N TYR A 47 -9.00 -6.39 -9.02
CA TYR A 47 -9.67 -7.67 -9.25
C TYR A 47 -11.01 -7.75 -8.51
N ASN A 48 -12.04 -7.04 -8.97
CA ASN A 48 -13.41 -7.08 -8.46
C ASN A 48 -13.48 -7.07 -6.92
N GLU A 49 -12.89 -6.07 -6.29
CA GLU A 49 -12.82 -5.90 -4.82
C GLU A 49 -12.05 -7.01 -4.06
N ILE A 50 -11.46 -8.01 -4.74
CA ILE A 50 -10.65 -9.05 -4.10
C ILE A 50 -9.35 -8.45 -3.61
N CYS A 51 -8.60 -7.85 -4.55
CA CYS A 51 -7.34 -7.18 -4.28
C CYS A 51 -6.97 -6.20 -5.40
N HIS A 52 -6.06 -5.30 -5.06
CA HIS A 52 -5.21 -4.59 -6.00
C HIS A 52 -3.86 -5.30 -6.12
N VAL A 53 -3.30 -5.33 -7.32
CA VAL A 53 -1.96 -5.87 -7.60
C VAL A 53 -1.07 -4.77 -8.14
N PHE A 54 0.10 -4.61 -7.51
CA PHE A 54 1.11 -3.64 -7.90
C PHE A 54 2.27 -4.34 -8.58
N TYR A 55 2.77 -3.75 -9.66
CA TYR A 55 3.77 -4.35 -10.52
C TYR A 55 5.13 -3.66 -10.42
N GLU A 56 6.14 -4.40 -10.84
CA GLU A 56 7.48 -3.92 -11.08
C GLU A 56 8.11 -4.58 -12.31
N ARG A 57 9.25 -4.08 -12.73
CA ARG A 57 10.04 -4.70 -13.80
C ARG A 57 10.87 -5.85 -13.24
N GLY A 58 10.57 -7.07 -13.68
CA GLY A 58 11.37 -8.26 -13.39
C GLY A 58 12.64 -8.37 -14.23
N GLN A 59 13.42 -9.42 -13.99
CA GLN A 59 14.74 -9.65 -14.61
C GLN A 59 14.71 -9.71 -16.13
N ASN A 60 13.63 -10.24 -16.71
CA ASN A 60 13.47 -10.39 -18.17
C ASN A 60 12.70 -9.22 -18.80
N ASN A 61 12.71 -8.05 -18.15
CA ASN A 61 11.99 -6.85 -18.59
C ASN A 61 10.46 -7.01 -18.63
N SER A 62 9.92 -8.10 -18.09
CA SER A 62 8.48 -8.36 -17.94
C SER A 62 7.95 -7.72 -16.65
N LEU A 63 6.69 -7.29 -16.65
CA LEU A 63 6.04 -6.86 -15.41
C LEU A 63 5.65 -8.05 -14.56
N VAL A 64 6.00 -7.97 -13.28
CA VAL A 64 5.72 -9.01 -12.29
C VAL A 64 5.16 -8.39 -11.01
N CYS A 65 4.33 -9.14 -10.30
CA CYS A 65 3.70 -8.71 -9.07
C CYS A 65 4.73 -8.46 -7.98
N ALA A 66 4.68 -7.26 -7.40
CA ALA A 66 5.56 -6.81 -6.32
C ALA A 66 4.80 -6.63 -4.99
N ALA A 67 3.51 -6.28 -5.05
CA ALA A 67 2.68 -6.12 -3.86
C ALA A 67 1.20 -6.39 -4.12
N PHE A 68 0.46 -6.62 -3.04
CA PHE A 68 -0.99 -6.77 -3.01
C PHE A 68 -1.59 -5.82 -1.99
N GLU A 69 -2.79 -5.31 -2.27
CA GLU A 69 -3.68 -4.75 -1.26
C GLU A 69 -5.00 -5.49 -1.31
N PHE A 70 -5.36 -6.20 -0.24
CA PHE A 70 -6.59 -6.98 -0.16
C PHE A 70 -7.70 -6.19 0.53
N PHE A 71 -8.93 -6.39 0.09
CA PHE A 71 -10.14 -5.75 0.64
C PHE A 71 -11.21 -6.80 0.94
N ARG A 72 -12.34 -6.38 1.54
CA ARG A 72 -13.55 -7.22 1.53
C ARG A 72 -14.01 -7.41 0.08
N PRO A 73 -14.47 -8.62 -0.32
CA PRO A 73 -14.84 -9.77 0.53
C PRO A 73 -13.72 -10.80 0.77
N SER A 74 -12.45 -10.46 0.52
CA SER A 74 -11.32 -11.36 0.82
C SER A 74 -11.16 -11.59 2.32
N GLN A 75 -10.81 -12.82 2.68
CA GLN A 75 -10.43 -13.21 4.03
C GLN A 75 -8.92 -13.43 4.04
N VAL A 76 -8.20 -12.56 4.73
CA VAL A 76 -6.73 -12.56 4.74
C VAL A 76 -6.25 -12.96 6.12
N PHE A 77 -5.38 -13.97 6.17
CA PHE A 77 -4.87 -14.54 7.41
C PHE A 77 -3.37 -14.31 7.54
N LEU A 78 -2.92 -13.88 8.72
CA LEU A 78 -1.52 -13.80 9.11
C LEU A 78 -1.32 -14.71 10.32
N GLU A 79 -0.43 -15.71 10.21
CA GLU A 79 -0.24 -16.75 11.25
C GLU A 79 -1.56 -17.42 11.69
N GLY A 80 -2.48 -17.61 10.74
CA GLY A 80 -3.80 -18.20 10.99
C GLY A 80 -4.83 -17.25 11.62
N ILE A 81 -4.48 -15.99 11.88
CA ILE A 81 -5.38 -14.98 12.45
C ILE A 81 -6.00 -14.14 11.31
N PRO A 82 -7.34 -14.03 11.23
CA PRO A 82 -7.99 -13.19 10.22
C PRO A 82 -7.72 -11.70 10.51
N LEU A 83 -7.34 -10.96 9.49
CA LEU A 83 -7.05 -9.52 9.58
C LEU A 83 -8.25 -8.68 9.16
N ILE A 84 -8.73 -8.81 7.91
CA ILE A 84 -9.81 -7.97 7.38
C ILE A 84 -11.11 -8.21 8.18
N GLY A 85 -11.68 -7.12 8.70
CA GLY A 85 -12.88 -7.15 9.56
C GLY A 85 -12.60 -7.38 11.05
N GLU A 86 -11.38 -7.71 11.45
CA GLU A 86 -11.01 -7.78 12.87
C GLU A 86 -10.92 -6.37 13.47
N LYS A 87 -11.10 -6.29 14.79
CA LYS A 87 -10.99 -5.02 15.53
C LYS A 87 -9.58 -4.46 15.42
N THR A 88 -9.47 -3.16 15.11
CA THR A 88 -8.18 -2.47 14.94
C THR A 88 -7.19 -2.78 16.05
N HIS A 89 -7.56 -2.60 17.32
CA HIS A 89 -6.64 -2.84 18.45
C HIS A 89 -6.05 -4.25 18.50
N LYS A 90 -6.81 -5.29 18.10
CA LYS A 90 -6.29 -6.65 18.07
C LYS A 90 -5.28 -6.87 16.95
N ALA A 91 -5.57 -6.29 15.77
CA ALA A 91 -4.63 -6.33 14.65
C ALA A 91 -3.35 -5.54 14.97
N GLU A 92 -3.47 -4.39 15.64
CA GLU A 92 -2.32 -3.63 16.14
C GLU A 92 -1.48 -4.44 17.13
N ASP A 93 -2.11 -5.09 18.11
CA ASP A 93 -1.41 -5.90 19.13
C ASP A 93 -0.65 -7.06 18.47
N LEU A 94 -1.25 -7.70 17.46
CA LEU A 94 -0.59 -8.72 16.64
C LEU A 94 0.63 -8.13 15.92
N PHE A 95 0.47 -7.00 15.23
CA PHE A 95 1.56 -6.35 14.49
C PHE A 95 2.70 -5.94 15.40
N LYS A 96 2.42 -5.34 16.57
CA LYS A 96 3.43 -4.96 17.58
C LYS A 96 4.17 -6.17 18.15
N THR A 97 3.51 -7.32 18.24
CA THR A 97 4.14 -8.57 18.70
C THR A 97 5.02 -9.20 17.62
N MET A 98 4.62 -9.11 16.35
CA MET A 98 5.29 -9.78 15.23
C MET A 98 6.43 -8.97 14.61
N PHE A 99 6.31 -7.64 14.59
CA PHE A 99 7.19 -6.76 13.82
C PHE A 99 7.89 -5.75 14.74
N ASP A 100 9.23 -5.83 14.76
CA ASP A 100 10.08 -4.97 15.59
C ASP A 100 10.08 -3.50 15.15
N ASP A 101 9.71 -3.24 13.90
CA ASP A 101 9.56 -1.90 13.30
C ASP A 101 8.10 -1.46 13.16
N CYS A 102 7.17 -2.08 13.90
CA CYS A 102 5.76 -1.71 13.83
C CYS A 102 5.54 -0.25 14.22
N ILE A 103 4.98 0.52 13.29
CA ILE A 103 4.49 1.88 13.50
C ILE A 103 2.97 1.83 13.43
N SER A 104 2.28 2.45 14.38
CA SER A 104 0.82 2.53 14.42
C SER A 104 0.36 3.97 14.57
N ASP A 105 -0.70 4.32 13.86
CA ASP A 105 -1.40 5.60 13.95
C ASP A 105 -2.92 5.39 13.95
N SER A 106 -3.70 6.46 13.82
CA SER A 106 -5.18 6.37 13.81
C SER A 106 -5.76 5.63 12.60
N SER A 107 -4.97 5.45 11.54
CA SER A 107 -5.37 4.80 10.29
C SER A 107 -5.00 3.31 10.25
N GLY A 108 -4.05 2.85 11.06
CA GLY A 108 -3.72 1.43 11.20
C GLY A 108 -2.28 1.19 11.65
N SER A 109 -1.73 0.04 11.26
CA SER A 109 -0.33 -0.31 11.54
C SER A 109 0.42 -0.67 10.27
N SER A 110 1.72 -0.39 10.27
CA SER A 110 2.64 -0.76 9.19
C SER A 110 3.96 -1.25 9.74
N SER A 111 4.59 -2.16 9.00
CA SER A 111 5.98 -2.57 9.15
C SER A 111 6.65 -2.47 7.78
N LYS A 112 7.57 -1.52 7.64
CA LYS A 112 8.26 -1.24 6.37
C LYS A 112 9.27 -2.33 6.05
N LYS A 113 10.01 -2.81 7.06
CA LYS A 113 10.99 -3.89 6.94
C LYS A 113 10.36 -5.20 6.48
N TYR A 114 9.14 -5.50 6.93
CA TYR A 114 8.40 -6.70 6.54
C TYR A 114 7.46 -6.48 5.36
N GLY A 115 7.33 -5.23 4.89
CA GLY A 115 6.52 -4.88 3.73
C GLY A 115 5.04 -5.20 3.92
N ILE A 116 4.50 -4.96 5.13
CA ILE A 116 3.11 -5.28 5.46
C ILE A 116 2.47 -4.12 6.21
N SER A 117 1.23 -3.80 5.87
CA SER A 117 0.43 -2.85 6.63
C SER A 117 -1.04 -3.24 6.59
N PHE A 118 -1.83 -2.66 7.48
CA PHE A 118 -3.27 -2.67 7.36
C PHE A 118 -3.81 -1.26 7.51
N TYR A 119 -4.88 -0.97 6.78
CA TYR A 119 -5.69 0.22 6.97
C TYR A 119 -6.96 -0.16 7.71
N SER A 120 -7.40 0.71 8.60
CA SER A 120 -8.60 0.56 9.40
C SER A 120 -9.46 1.81 9.37
N SER A 121 -10.77 1.59 9.34
CA SER A 121 -11.81 2.59 9.49
C SER A 121 -12.87 2.04 10.44
N ASP A 122 -13.58 2.91 11.17
CA ASP A 122 -14.65 2.50 12.10
C ASP A 122 -14.24 1.38 13.08
N LYS A 123 -12.98 1.43 13.54
CA LYS A 123 -12.37 0.47 14.49
C LYS A 123 -12.25 -0.97 13.95
N LYS A 124 -12.28 -1.16 12.64
CA LYS A 124 -12.06 -2.44 11.97
C LYS A 124 -11.05 -2.31 10.84
N VAL A 125 -10.30 -3.38 10.61
CA VAL A 125 -9.43 -3.50 9.44
C VAL A 125 -10.28 -3.57 8.17
N GLU A 126 -9.99 -2.70 7.22
CA GLU A 126 -10.68 -2.61 5.92
C GLU A 126 -9.80 -3.09 4.77
N SER A 127 -8.49 -2.87 4.83
CA SER A 127 -7.54 -3.43 3.86
C SER A 127 -6.25 -3.92 4.51
N VAL A 128 -5.60 -4.87 3.84
CA VAL A 128 -4.29 -5.40 4.21
C VAL A 128 -3.37 -5.34 3.01
N TYR A 129 -2.25 -4.64 3.14
CA TYR A 129 -1.23 -4.53 2.13
C TYR A 129 -0.04 -5.42 2.47
N VAL A 130 0.51 -6.12 1.48
CA VAL A 130 1.72 -6.94 1.61
C VAL A 130 2.57 -6.85 0.36
N ALA A 131 3.88 -6.74 0.51
CA ALA A 131 4.84 -6.55 -0.56
C ALA A 131 6.02 -7.52 -0.48
N ARG A 132 6.71 -7.70 -1.60
CA ARG A 132 8.00 -8.37 -1.62
C ARG A 132 9.00 -7.59 -0.76
N LYS A 133 10.05 -8.28 -0.33
CA LYS A 133 11.12 -7.65 0.45
C LYS A 133 11.72 -6.45 -0.29
N GLY A 134 11.90 -5.33 0.40
CA GLY A 134 12.52 -4.11 -0.12
C GLY A 134 11.59 -3.14 -0.86
N TYR A 135 10.46 -3.63 -1.38
CA TYR A 135 9.61 -2.85 -2.27
C TYR A 135 9.08 -1.54 -1.66
N CYS A 136 8.66 -1.55 -0.40
CA CYS A 136 8.17 -0.33 0.26
C CYS A 136 9.26 0.75 0.38
N THR A 137 10.51 0.36 0.62
CA THR A 137 11.63 1.31 0.67
C THR A 137 11.91 1.88 -0.71
N GLU A 138 11.98 1.02 -1.73
CA GLU A 138 12.24 1.42 -3.11
C GLU A 138 11.13 2.34 -3.66
N GLN A 139 9.86 2.05 -3.34
CA GLN A 139 8.74 2.92 -3.70
C GLN A 139 8.83 4.28 -3.03
N GLU A 140 9.12 4.34 -1.73
CA GLU A 140 9.20 5.61 -1.00
C GLU A 140 10.33 6.51 -1.55
N GLU A 141 11.49 5.92 -1.86
CA GLU A 141 12.59 6.62 -2.52
C GLU A 141 12.17 7.13 -3.89
N TYR A 142 11.54 6.28 -4.71
CA TYR A 142 11.04 6.66 -6.02
C TYR A 142 10.03 7.81 -5.96
N TYR A 143 9.01 7.73 -5.11
CA TYR A 143 8.00 8.79 -5.02
C TYR A 143 8.58 10.09 -4.51
N LYS A 144 9.55 10.03 -3.59
CA LYS A 144 10.25 11.23 -3.13
C LYS A 144 11.02 11.90 -4.26
N GLU A 145 11.79 11.14 -5.03
CA GLU A 145 12.53 11.66 -6.19
C GLU A 145 11.58 12.22 -7.25
N ALA A 146 10.52 11.49 -7.62
CA ALA A 146 9.54 11.94 -8.60
C ALA A 146 8.77 13.20 -8.16
N PHE A 147 8.46 13.29 -6.87
CA PHE A 147 7.84 14.47 -6.28
C PHE A 147 8.80 15.67 -6.33
N ASP A 148 10.04 15.49 -5.89
CA ASP A 148 11.05 16.53 -5.89
C ASP A 148 11.31 17.01 -7.33
N GLU A 149 11.49 16.12 -8.30
CA GLU A 149 11.66 16.50 -9.71
C GLU A 149 10.51 17.35 -10.24
N LYS A 150 9.27 17.00 -9.88
CA LYS A 150 8.06 17.68 -10.38
C LYS A 150 7.77 19.00 -9.66
N TYR A 151 8.10 19.10 -8.37
CA TYR A 151 7.62 20.19 -7.52
C TYR A 151 8.74 20.97 -6.79
N SER A 152 10.01 20.74 -7.11
CA SER A 152 11.15 21.50 -6.56
C SER A 152 11.15 22.99 -6.95
N SER A 153 10.45 23.37 -8.02
CA SER A 153 10.18 24.77 -8.31
C SER A 153 9.01 25.23 -7.46
N GLY A 154 9.24 26.15 -6.53
CA GLY A 154 8.19 26.79 -5.72
C GLY A 154 7.25 27.64 -6.57
N GLU A 155 6.47 27.01 -7.44
CA GLU A 155 5.48 27.65 -8.31
C GLU A 155 4.47 28.43 -7.48
N ASP A 156 4.46 29.76 -7.66
CA ASP A 156 3.38 30.74 -7.47
C ASP A 156 2.23 30.41 -6.50
N LEU A 157 2.54 29.89 -5.32
CA LEU A 157 1.58 29.81 -4.24
C LEU A 157 1.39 31.21 -3.65
N LYS A 158 0.14 31.69 -3.63
CA LYS A 158 -0.22 33.00 -3.06
C LYS A 158 0.21 33.17 -1.60
N ASP A 159 0.39 32.06 -0.89
CA ASP A 159 0.88 32.00 0.48
C ASP A 159 2.19 31.16 0.51
N PRO A 160 3.35 31.76 0.81
CA PRO A 160 4.65 31.07 0.84
C PRO A 160 4.78 30.02 1.95
N THR A 161 3.82 29.96 2.88
CA THR A 161 3.75 28.93 3.93
C THR A 161 3.01 27.66 3.48
N VAL A 162 2.27 27.74 2.38
CA VAL A 162 1.65 26.58 1.72
C VAL A 162 2.67 26.04 0.72
N ARG A 163 2.85 24.72 0.70
CA ARG A 163 3.63 24.03 -0.31
C ARG A 163 2.87 22.79 -0.75
N LYS A 164 3.11 22.34 -1.99
CA LYS A 164 2.78 20.96 -2.34
C LYS A 164 3.58 20.05 -1.42
N ARG A 165 2.91 19.04 -0.85
CA ARG A 165 3.50 18.01 -0.02
C ARG A 165 2.94 16.67 -0.42
N LEU A 166 3.80 15.66 -0.44
CA LEU A 166 3.41 14.26 -0.59
C LEU A 166 3.03 13.70 0.77
N CYS A 167 1.83 13.14 0.91
CA CYS A 167 1.43 12.47 2.14
C CYS A 167 2.20 11.16 2.30
N PRO A 168 2.92 10.93 3.42
CA PRO A 168 3.74 9.73 3.59
C PRO A 168 2.92 8.43 3.73
N SER A 169 1.63 8.55 4.05
CA SER A 169 0.73 7.42 4.27
C SER A 169 -0.04 7.04 3.00
N CYS A 170 -0.70 8.00 2.35
CA CYS A 170 -1.56 7.72 1.19
C CYS A 170 -0.96 8.14 -0.16
N MET A 171 0.24 8.73 -0.16
CA MET A 171 0.95 9.23 -1.35
C MET A 171 0.15 10.26 -2.16
N ASP A 172 -0.83 10.91 -1.55
CA ASP A 172 -1.59 12.00 -2.18
C ASP A 172 -0.79 13.30 -2.14
N ILE A 173 -0.96 14.14 -3.16
CA ILE A 173 -0.32 15.45 -3.23
C ILE A 173 -1.32 16.49 -2.77
N ILE A 174 -0.95 17.24 -1.75
CA ILE A 174 -1.82 18.26 -1.18
C ILE A 174 -1.09 19.59 -1.01
N ASP A 175 -1.84 20.67 -1.15
CA ASP A 175 -1.39 22.00 -0.77
C ASP A 175 -1.56 22.15 0.75
N ALA A 176 -0.46 22.07 1.49
CA ALA A 176 -0.46 21.96 2.93
C ALA A 176 0.57 22.87 3.60
N LYS A 177 0.19 23.42 4.76
CA LYS A 177 1.13 24.01 5.73
C LYS A 177 1.69 22.89 6.61
N GLU A 178 2.86 23.13 7.19
CA GLU A 178 3.41 22.26 8.22
C GLU A 178 2.40 22.07 9.37
N GLY A 179 2.22 20.84 9.83
CA GLY A 179 1.29 20.52 10.91
C GLY A 179 -0.19 20.41 10.49
N THR A 180 -0.50 20.39 9.18
CA THR A 180 -1.85 20.09 8.69
C THR A 180 -2.10 18.58 8.58
N LEU A 181 -3.35 18.14 8.69
CA LEU A 181 -3.74 16.74 8.47
C LEU A 181 -4.05 16.52 6.98
N CYS A 182 -3.62 15.38 6.44
CA CYS A 182 -4.00 14.97 5.09
C CYS A 182 -5.52 14.81 4.99
N PRO A 183 -6.23 15.45 4.06
CA PRO A 183 -7.68 15.35 3.93
C PRO A 183 -8.16 13.94 3.55
N LYS A 184 -7.28 13.11 2.97
CA LYS A 184 -7.62 11.76 2.50
C LYS A 184 -7.46 10.68 3.58
N CYS A 185 -6.37 10.72 4.36
CA CYS A 185 -6.06 9.69 5.36
C CYS A 185 -5.88 10.21 6.79
N ASN A 186 -6.05 11.51 7.00
CA ASN A 186 -5.97 12.16 8.31
C ASN A 186 -4.60 12.02 9.03
N VAL A 187 -3.53 11.75 8.28
CA VAL A 187 -2.15 11.69 8.79
C VAL A 187 -1.55 13.09 8.87
N LEU A 188 -0.83 13.38 9.94
CA LEU A 188 -0.14 14.65 10.15
C LEU A 188 0.98 14.83 9.14
N MET A 189 0.93 15.95 8.41
CA MET A 189 1.94 16.36 7.45
C MET A 189 3.05 17.10 8.20
N LEU A 190 4.18 16.42 8.38
CA LEU A 190 5.43 17.01 8.84
C LEU A 190 6.10 17.78 7.69
#